data_AF-A0A512B8N2-F1
#
_entry.id   AF-A0A512B8N2-F1
#
_cell.length_a   1.000
_cell.length_b   1.000
_cell.length_c   1.000
_cell.angle_alpha   90.00
_cell.angle_beta   90.00
_cell.angle_gamma   90.00
#
_symmetry.space_group_name_H-M   'P 1'
#
loop_
_entity.id
_entity.type
_entity.pdbx_description
1 polymer ?
#
loop_
_entity_poly.entity_id
_entity_poly.type
_entity_poly.pdbx_seq_one_letter_code
_entity_poly.pdbx_strand_id
1 'polypeptide(L)' 'MTIPITFEFNGKIYVGELSHVSGSGNSTMFHLYINRFYYGRLRYSVFADGWVFDTNAGSVGWEVLAEHFGYHVIAWYHCL' A
#
# COMPACT_ATOMS: atom_id res chain seq x y z
N MET A 1 12.46 -0.51 -4.91
CA MET A 1 11.96 0.87 -5.15
C MET A 1 10.99 1.20 -4.03
N THR A 2 11.04 2.40 -3.48
CA THR A 2 10.09 2.87 -2.46
C THR A 2 9.34 4.10 -2.98
N ILE A 3 8.06 4.23 -2.60
CA ILE A 3 7.16 5.33 -2.97
C ILE A 3 6.74 6.01 -1.66
N PRO A 4 7.12 7.27 -1.41
CA PRO A 4 6.72 7.98 -0.20
C PRO A 4 5.21 8.22 -0.23
N ILE A 5 4.52 8.06 0.90
CA ILE A 5 3.06 8.28 1.00
C ILE A 5 2.72 9.03 2.29
N THR A 6 1.74 9.93 2.19
CA THR A 6 1.11 10.62 3.33
C THR A 6 -0.40 10.51 3.18
N PHE A 7 -1.09 10.10 4.24
CA PHE A 7 -2.54 9.89 4.21
C PHE A 7 -3.14 10.09 5.60
N GLU A 8 -4.44 10.37 5.65
CA GLU A 8 -5.20 10.47 6.90
C GLU A 8 -6.03 9.21 7.11
N PHE A 9 -6.03 8.68 8.33
CA PHE A 9 -6.88 7.58 8.74
C PHE A 9 -7.32 7.74 10.19
N ASN A 10 -8.62 7.67 10.45
CA ASN A 10 -9.22 7.86 11.78
C ASN A 10 -8.75 9.16 12.48
N GLY A 11 -8.71 10.28 11.74
CA GLY A 11 -8.33 11.60 12.28
C GLY A 11 -6.84 11.76 12.59
N LYS A 12 -5.99 10.83 12.15
CA LYS A 12 -4.54 10.92 12.31
C LYS A 12 -3.85 10.89 10.94
N ILE A 13 -2.85 11.76 10.78
CA ILE A 13 -1.97 11.78 9.61
C ILE A 13 -0.86 10.75 9.82
N TYR A 14 -0.63 9.94 8.79
CA TYR A 14 0.45 8.97 8.72
C TYR A 14 1.38 9.34 7.59
N VAL A 15 2.68 9.17 7.85
CA VAL A 15 3.74 9.35 6.86
C VAL A 15 4.53 8.06 6.78
N GLY A 16 4.66 7.52 5.57
CA GLY A 16 5.26 6.22 5.35
C GLY A 16 5.78 6.03 3.93
N GLU A 17 6.01 4.79 3.57
CA GLU A 17 6.46 4.39 2.24
C GLU A 17 5.83 3.07 1.80
N LEU A 18 5.51 2.97 0.52
CA LEU A 18 5.15 1.75 -0.17
C LEU A 18 6.40 1.18 -0.85
N SER A 19 6.89 0.05 -0.35
CA SER A 19 8.10 -0.61 -0.84
C SER A 19 7.75 -1.74 -1.80
N HIS A 20 8.18 -1.63 -3.06
CA HIS A 20 7.91 -2.65 -4.07
C HIS A 20 8.62 -3.97 -3.74
N VAL A 21 7.87 -5.07 -3.79
CA VAL A 21 8.38 -6.40 -3.49
C VAL A 21 8.84 -7.08 -4.76
N SER A 22 10.15 -7.16 -4.97
CA SER A 22 10.76 -7.87 -6.10
C SER A 22 10.77 -9.38 -5.88
N GLY A 23 10.46 -10.15 -6.93
CA GLY A 23 10.70 -11.61 -6.98
C GLY A 23 9.51 -12.52 -6.66
N SER A 24 8.31 -11.98 -6.43
CA SER A 24 7.13 -12.77 -6.04
C SER A 24 6.33 -13.39 -7.19
N GLY A 25 6.78 -13.26 -8.45
CA GLY A 25 5.98 -13.62 -9.64
C GLY A 25 4.72 -12.76 -9.84
N ASN A 26 4.45 -11.84 -8.90
CA ASN A 26 3.33 -10.92 -8.91
C ASN A 26 3.90 -9.50 -9.04
N SER A 27 3.77 -8.91 -10.22
CA SER A 27 4.41 -7.64 -10.60
C SER A 27 3.88 -6.40 -9.89
N THR A 28 2.91 -6.55 -8.99
CA THR A 28 2.17 -5.42 -8.41
C THR A 28 1.94 -5.61 -6.91
N MET A 29 3.01 -5.87 -6.16
CA MET A 29 2.95 -6.00 -4.70
C MET A 29 3.86 -5.00 -3.99
N PHE A 30 3.32 -4.34 -2.97
CA PHE A 30 4.00 -3.31 -2.19
C PHE A 30 3.78 -3.55 -0.70
N HIS A 31 4.82 -3.41 0.11
CA HIS A 31 4.69 -3.37 1.57
C HIS A 31 4.50 -1.93 2.04
N LEU A 32 3.54 -1.69 2.94
CA LEU A 32 3.40 -0.41 3.61
C LEU A 32 4.26 -0.39 4.88
N TYR A 33 5.16 0.58 4.96
CA TYR A 33 5.94 0.88 6.15
C TYR A 33 5.63 2.27 6.69
N ILE A 34 5.45 2.38 8.01
CA ILE A 34 5.28 3.66 8.72
C ILE A 34 6.28 3.67 9.86
N ASN A 35 7.15 4.69 9.91
CA ASN A 35 8.26 4.74 10.86
C ASN A 35 9.08 3.43 10.89
N ARG A 36 9.29 2.80 9.72
CA ARG A 36 9.99 1.50 9.53
C ARG A 36 9.27 0.27 10.10
N PHE A 37 8.03 0.39 10.55
CA PHE A 37 7.20 -0.75 10.96
C PHE A 37 6.31 -1.22 9.81
N TYR A 38 6.16 -2.53 9.64
CA TYR A 38 5.34 -3.15 8.61
C TYR A 38 3.85 -3.18 9.02
N TYR A 39 3.00 -2.54 8.22
CA TYR A 39 1.55 -2.44 8.47
C TYR A 39 0.70 -3.37 7.59
N GLY A 40 1.26 -3.85 6.49
CA GLY A 40 0.55 -4.73 5.58
C GLY A 40 1.12 -4.67 4.17
N ARG A 41 0.48 -5.41 3.27
CA ARG A 41 0.85 -5.45 1.86
C ARG A 41 -0.32 -5.05 0.98
N LEU A 42 -0.03 -4.17 0.03
CA LEU A 42 -0.89 -3.81 -1.07
C LEU A 42 -0.61 -4.73 -2.26
N ARG A 43 -1.65 -5.27 -2.88
CA ARG A 43 -1.56 -6.01 -4.13
C ARG A 43 -2.75 -5.73 -5.02
N TYR A 44 -2.54 -5.75 -6.33
CA TYR A 44 -3.67 -5.78 -7.25
C TYR A 44 -4.24 -7.20 -7.33
N SER A 45 -5.57 -7.33 -7.24
CA SER A 45 -6.27 -8.62 -7.24
C SER A 45 -7.20 -8.69 -8.44
N VAL A 46 -6.84 -9.52 -9.42
CA VAL A 46 -7.67 -9.75 -10.62
C VAL A 46 -9.05 -10.31 -10.26
N PHE A 47 -9.15 -11.10 -9.19
CA PHE A 47 -10.43 -11.65 -8.73
C PHE A 47 -11.35 -10.62 -8.07
N ALA A 48 -10.78 -9.57 -7.49
CA ALA A 48 -11.55 -8.49 -6.85
C ALA A 48 -11.70 -7.27 -7.78
N ASP A 49 -11.11 -7.34 -8.97
CA ASP A 49 -10.98 -6.24 -9.95
C ASP A 49 -10.52 -4.92 -9.30
N GLY A 50 -9.49 -5.00 -8.45
CA GLY A 50 -9.09 -3.84 -7.66
C GLY A 50 -7.90 -4.08 -6.75
N TRP A 51 -7.57 -3.03 -5.99
CA TRP A 51 -6.51 -3.08 -5.01
C TRP A 51 -7.01 -3.74 -3.72
N VAL A 52 -6.18 -4.62 -3.18
CA VAL A 52 -6.42 -5.27 -1.90
C VAL A 52 -5.25 -4.97 -0.98
N PHE A 53 -5.57 -4.56 0.24
CA PHE A 53 -4.59 -4.35 1.29
C PHE A 53 -4.74 -5.43 2.36
N ASP A 54 -3.81 -6.39 2.36
CA ASP A 54 -3.75 -7.44 3.39
C ASP A 54 -3.03 -6.85 4.62
N THR A 55 -3.77 -6.61 5.70
CA THR A 55 -3.26 -5.97 6.92
C THR A 55 -2.42 -6.92 7.77
N ASN A 56 -1.42 -6.37 8.46
CA ASN A 56 -0.70 -7.10 9.50
C ASN A 56 -1.57 -7.21 10.76
N ALA A 57 -1.36 -8.26 11.57
CA ALA A 57 -2.04 -8.44 12.84
C ALA A 57 -1.88 -7.18 13.73
N GLY A 58 -2.99 -6.52 14.06
CA GLY A 58 -3.03 -5.26 14.80
C GLY A 58 -3.33 -4.00 13.97
N SER A 59 -3.42 -4.10 12.64
CA SER A 59 -3.76 -2.98 11.74
C SER A 59 -5.19 -3.09 11.20
N VAL A 60 -6.15 -3.38 12.07
CA VAL A 60 -7.56 -3.59 11.68
C VAL A 60 -8.16 -2.31 11.08
N GLY A 61 -8.89 -2.44 9.98
CA GLY A 61 -9.62 -1.36 9.31
C GLY A 61 -8.83 -0.66 8.20
N TRP A 62 -7.55 -0.99 8.02
CA TRP A 62 -6.71 -0.39 7.00
C TRP A 62 -7.00 -0.95 5.59
N GLU A 63 -7.74 -2.06 5.51
CA GLU A 63 -8.18 -2.68 4.26
C GLU A 63 -8.96 -1.68 3.38
N VAL A 64 -9.68 -0.74 4.00
CA VAL A 64 -10.48 0.29 3.29
C VAL A 64 -9.63 1.29 2.52
N LEU A 65 -8.33 1.37 2.83
CA LEU A 65 -7.39 2.27 2.18
C LEU A 65 -6.74 1.66 0.94
N ALA A 66 -7.08 0.42 0.57
CA ALA A 66 -6.44 -0.30 -0.52
C ALA A 66 -6.47 0.49 -1.84
N GLU A 67 -7.62 1.01 -2.23
CA GLU A 67 -7.77 1.84 -3.44
C GLU A 67 -6.94 3.12 -3.36
N HIS A 68 -6.96 3.81 -2.21
CA HIS A 68 -6.16 5.01 -2.00
C HIS A 68 -4.67 4.74 -2.21
N PHE A 69 -4.14 3.67 -1.62
CA PHE A 69 -2.74 3.27 -1.80
C PHE A 69 -2.46 2.87 -3.26
N GLY A 70 -3.39 2.18 -3.91
CA GLY A 70 -3.30 1.80 -5.30
C GLY A 70 -3.19 2.97 -6.26
N TYR A 71 -4.06 3.98 -6.11
CA TYR A 71 -4.00 5.22 -6.89
C TYR A 71 -2.67 5.94 -6.69
N HIS A 72 -2.16 5.96 -5.46
CA HIS A 72 -0.87 6.58 -5.16
C HIS A 72 0.28 5.89 -5.91
N VAL A 73 0.28 4.56 -5.96
CA VAL A 73 1.26 3.78 -6.75
C VAL A 73 1.15 4.13 -8.23
N ILE A 74 -0.06 4.11 -8.79
CA ILE A 74 -0.30 4.41 -10.22
C ILE A 74 0.20 5.81 -10.54
N ALA A 75 -0.21 6.82 -9.77
CA ALA A 75 0.20 8.20 -9.97
C ALA A 75 1.72 8.36 -9.96
N TRP A 76 2.41 7.67 -9.04
CA TRP A 76 3.87 7.71 -8.96
C TRP A 76 4.54 7.19 -10.24
N TYR A 77 4.06 6.06 -10.80
CA TYR A 77 4.62 5.52 -12.05
C TYR A 77 4.32 6.38 -13.29
N HIS A 78 3.23 7.14 -13.29
CA HIS A 78 2.90 8.07 -14.39
C HIS A 78 3.68 9.39 -14.33
N CYS A 79 4.29 9.71 -13.19
CA CYS A 79 5.08 10.93 -12.98
C CYS A 79 6.60 10.72 -13.13
N LEU A 80 7.05 9.49 -13.38
CA LEU A 80 8.44 9.12 -13.67
C LEU A 80 8.64 8.93 -15.19
#